data_AF-D4MJ27-F1
#
_entry.id   AF-D4MJ27-F1
#
_cell.length_a   1.000
_cell.length_b   1.000
_cell.length_c   1.000
_cell.angle_alpha   90.00
_cell.angle_beta   90.00
_cell.angle_gamma   90.00
#
_symmetry.space_group_name_H-M   'P 1'
#
loop_
_entity.id
_entity.type
_entity.pdbx_description
1 polymer ?
#
loop_
_entity_poly.entity_id
_entity_poly.type
_entity_poly.pdbx_seq_one_letter_code
_entity_poly.pdbx_strand_id
1 'polypeptide(L)'
;MIKKLQKLKAKKGFTLVELIVVIAIIGVLAAILIPTMLGFVTNSRVTSANTTASEVQKQINQFLTDSDTAGYGPLKGTATTTIAIEISGGTWNVTVSDPTAFKTGNAITWTASGTGTAGATKVGVTNATDLLAINLADLFPSVSNGAINANVISGSCTAVWYTADASTVAAVTGAPGFGADAQHAWATDPFAWDNSTAGITTDGFTVGTAPVLSLG
;
A
#
# COMPACT_ATOMS: atom_id res chain seq x y z
N MET A 1 -54.85 -22.22 -59.90
CA MET A 1 -54.68 -21.43 -58.66
C MET A 1 -53.36 -21.81 -57.99
N ILE A 2 -52.59 -20.81 -57.57
CA ILE A 2 -51.14 -20.88 -57.32
C ILE A 2 -50.80 -21.53 -55.97
N LYS A 3 -49.95 -22.58 -56.01
CA LYS A 3 -49.22 -23.13 -54.85
C LYS A 3 -48.31 -22.04 -54.26
N LYS A 4 -48.68 -21.46 -53.11
CA LYS A 4 -47.80 -20.59 -52.31
C LYS A 4 -47.94 -20.93 -50.83
N LEU A 5 -47.28 -22.00 -50.42
CA LEU A 5 -46.88 -22.23 -49.03
C LEU A 5 -45.34 -22.37 -49.02
N GLN A 6 -44.67 -21.28 -49.39
CA GLN A 6 -43.22 -21.18 -49.33
C GLN A 6 -42.79 -20.83 -47.90
N LYS A 7 -41.89 -21.65 -47.36
CA LYS A 7 -40.90 -21.31 -46.31
C LYS A 7 -41.48 -20.79 -44.98
N LEU A 8 -41.96 -21.72 -44.14
CA LEU A 8 -41.65 -21.60 -42.72
C LEU A 8 -40.14 -21.85 -42.59
N LYS A 9 -39.37 -20.79 -42.39
CA LYS A 9 -37.92 -20.85 -42.17
C LYS A 9 -37.61 -21.95 -41.16
N ALA A 10 -36.81 -22.93 -41.58
CA ALA A 10 -36.19 -23.89 -40.68
C ALA A 10 -35.34 -23.09 -39.67
N LYS A 11 -35.89 -22.82 -38.48
CA LYS A 11 -35.08 -22.39 -37.35
C LYS A 11 -34.24 -23.61 -36.98
N LYS A 12 -32.98 -23.63 -37.43
CA LYS A 12 -31.97 -24.54 -36.90
C LYS A 12 -31.84 -24.23 -35.40
N GLY A 13 -32.50 -25.02 -34.57
CA GLY A 13 -32.34 -24.97 -33.12
C GLY A 13 -30.95 -25.47 -32.74
N PHE A 14 -30.44 -24.95 -31.63
CA PHE A 14 -29.20 -25.43 -31.02
C PHE A 14 -29.44 -26.86 -30.49
N THR A 15 -28.55 -27.80 -30.81
CA THR A 15 -28.66 -29.18 -30.32
C THR A 15 -28.12 -29.30 -28.90
N LEU A 16 -28.66 -30.24 -28.12
CA LEU A 16 -28.12 -30.53 -26.78
C LEU A 16 -26.66 -31.01 -26.84
N VAL A 17 -26.28 -31.70 -27.91
CA VAL A 17 -24.90 -32.16 -28.12
C VAL A 17 -23.96 -30.99 -28.33
N GLU A 18 -24.34 -29.99 -29.13
CA GLU A 18 -23.55 -28.76 -29.31
C GLU A 18 -23.36 -28.03 -27.98
N LEU A 19 -24.38 -27.98 -27.11
CA LEU A 19 -24.25 -27.36 -25.79
C LEU A 19 -23.28 -28.13 -24.89
N ILE A 20 -23.36 -29.45 -24.86
CA ILE A 20 -22.51 -30.30 -24.02
C ILE A 20 -21.03 -30.18 -24.44
N VAL A 21 -20.74 -30.16 -25.75
CA VAL A 21 -19.37 -29.99 -26.24
C VAL A 21 -18.82 -28.61 -25.87
N VAL A 22 -19.63 -27.55 -25.97
CA VAL A 22 -19.21 -26.20 -25.61
C VAL A 22 -18.87 -26.08 -24.13
N ILE A 23 -19.74 -26.58 -23.23
CA ILE A 23 -19.44 -26.53 -21.79
C ILE A 23 -18.25 -27.41 -21.42
N ALA A 24 -18.01 -28.52 -22.13
CA ALA A 24 -16.83 -29.35 -21.92
C ALA A 24 -15.54 -28.61 -22.28
N ILE A 25 -15.50 -27.91 -23.41
CA ILE A 25 -14.35 -27.11 -23.83
C ILE A 25 -14.14 -25.93 -22.85
N ILE A 26 -15.20 -25.21 -22.47
CA ILE A 26 -15.12 -24.13 -21.48
C ILE A 26 -14.61 -24.66 -20.13
N GLY A 27 -15.05 -25.85 -19.70
CA GLY A 27 -14.59 -26.47 -18.46
C GLY A 27 -13.09 -26.76 -18.44
N VAL A 28 -12.55 -27.31 -19.55
CA VAL A 28 -11.11 -27.57 -19.67
C VAL A 28 -10.30 -26.27 -19.67
N LEU A 29 -10.75 -25.25 -20.42
CA LEU A 29 -10.08 -23.95 -20.46
C LEU A 29 -10.10 -23.27 -19.08
N ALA A 30 -11.24 -23.28 -18.40
CA ALA A 30 -11.40 -22.69 -17.08
C ALA A 30 -10.49 -23.35 -16.02
N ALA A 31 -10.34 -24.68 -16.07
CA ALA A 31 -9.50 -25.41 -15.12
C ALA A 31 -8.02 -24.98 -15.13
N ILE A 32 -7.49 -24.59 -16.30
CA ILE A 32 -6.10 -24.12 -16.44
C ILE A 32 -6.01 -22.60 -16.22
N LEU A 33 -6.98 -21.84 -16.71
CA LEU A 33 -6.95 -20.38 -16.71
C LEU A 33 -7.18 -19.78 -15.32
N ILE A 34 -8.13 -20.30 -14.53
CA ILE A 34 -8.49 -19.72 -13.22
C ILE A 34 -7.30 -19.65 -12.26
N PRO A 35 -6.56 -20.74 -11.98
CA PRO A 35 -5.46 -20.69 -11.00
C PRO A 35 -4.32 -19.77 -11.46
N THR A 36 -4.01 -19.73 -12.76
CA THR A 36 -2.94 -18.87 -13.29
C THR A 36 -3.32 -17.39 -13.20
N MET A 37 -4.57 -17.03 -13.57
CA MET A 37 -5.05 -15.65 -13.49
C MET A 37 -5.06 -15.10 -12.06
N LEU A 38 -5.41 -15.92 -11.06
CA LEU A 38 -5.37 -15.50 -9.64
C LEU A 38 -3.95 -15.13 -9.19
N GLY A 39 -2.94 -15.90 -9.61
CA GLY A 39 -1.53 -15.58 -9.34
C GLY A 39 -1.09 -14.29 -10.00
N PHE A 40 -1.46 -14.05 -11.27
CA PHE A 40 -1.13 -12.81 -11.98
C PHE A 40 -1.76 -11.57 -11.35
N VAL A 41 -3.02 -11.65 -10.93
CA VAL A 41 -3.71 -10.54 -10.24
C VAL A 41 -3.04 -10.25 -8.90
N THR A 42 -2.70 -11.29 -8.14
CA THR A 42 -2.02 -11.15 -6.85
C THR A 42 -0.66 -10.48 -7.01
N ASN A 43 0.17 -10.96 -7.94
CA ASN A 43 1.47 -10.36 -8.25
C ASN A 43 1.34 -8.91 -8.74
N SER A 44 0.29 -8.60 -9.51
CA SER A 44 0.02 -7.23 -9.96
C SER A 44 -0.35 -6.31 -8.80
N ARG A 45 -1.16 -6.79 -7.84
CA ARG A 45 -1.51 -6.06 -6.62
C ARG A 45 -0.27 -5.82 -5.74
N VAL A 46 0.57 -6.84 -5.54
CA VAL A 46 1.85 -6.71 -4.81
C VAL A 46 2.76 -5.69 -5.49
N THR A 47 2.93 -5.77 -6.81
CA THR A 47 3.77 -4.83 -7.58
C THR A 47 3.26 -3.40 -7.43
N SER A 48 1.95 -3.19 -7.55
CA SER A 48 1.32 -1.87 -7.35
C SER A 48 1.50 -1.36 -5.92
N ALA A 49 1.38 -2.24 -4.92
CA ALA A 49 1.63 -1.89 -3.53
C ALA A 49 3.10 -1.52 -3.28
N ASN A 50 4.07 -2.25 -3.88
CA ASN A 50 5.49 -1.92 -3.82
C ASN A 50 5.80 -0.55 -4.44
N THR A 51 5.20 -0.24 -5.58
CA THR A 51 5.31 1.10 -6.20
C THR A 51 4.76 2.18 -5.28
N THR A 52 3.62 1.93 -4.65
CA THR A 52 3.01 2.88 -3.70
C THR A 52 3.90 3.07 -2.46
N ALA A 53 4.42 1.99 -1.88
CA ALA A 53 5.35 2.06 -0.75
C ALA A 53 6.62 2.86 -1.09
N SER A 54 7.17 2.67 -2.30
CA SER A 54 8.35 3.40 -2.78
C SER A 54 8.08 4.89 -2.97
N GLU A 55 6.93 5.24 -3.55
CA GLU A 55 6.56 6.65 -3.68
C GLU A 55 6.30 7.28 -2.31
N VAL A 56 5.61 6.60 -1.39
CA VAL A 56 5.43 7.07 -0.01
C VAL A 56 6.78 7.28 0.68
N GLN A 57 7.72 6.34 0.58
CA GLN A 57 9.07 6.48 1.14
C GLN A 57 9.77 7.73 0.61
N LYS A 58 9.70 7.96 -0.70
CA LYS A 58 10.28 9.14 -1.35
C LYS A 58 9.64 10.43 -0.85
N GLN A 59 8.31 10.47 -0.70
CA GLN A 59 7.59 11.66 -0.24
C GLN A 59 7.85 11.95 1.23
N ILE A 60 7.94 10.93 2.09
CA ILE A 60 8.37 11.10 3.47
C ILE A 60 9.80 11.65 3.50
N ASN A 61 10.73 11.10 2.72
CA ASN A 61 12.10 11.61 2.64
C ASN A 61 12.17 13.07 2.17
N GLN A 62 11.37 13.44 1.17
CA GLN A 62 11.27 14.81 0.69
C GLN A 62 10.79 15.74 1.82
N PHE A 63 9.70 15.37 2.51
CA PHE A 63 9.18 16.13 3.64
C PHE A 63 10.22 16.28 4.77
N LEU A 64 10.94 15.21 5.11
CA LEU A 64 11.99 15.23 6.12
C LEU A 64 13.15 16.16 5.73
N THR A 65 13.51 16.20 4.44
CA THR A 65 14.56 17.09 3.91
C THR A 65 14.13 18.55 3.96
N ASP A 66 12.89 18.84 3.58
CA ASP A 66 12.32 20.20 3.64
C ASP A 66 12.19 20.67 5.10
N SER A 67 11.78 19.77 6.00
CA SER A 67 11.72 20.01 7.44
C SER A 67 13.09 20.33 8.03
N ASP A 68 14.14 19.61 7.60
CA ASP A 68 15.52 19.84 8.05
C ASP A 68 16.03 21.21 7.61
N THR A 69 15.75 21.59 6.37
CA THR A 69 16.05 22.92 5.82
C THR A 69 15.32 24.02 6.58
N ALA A 70 14.07 23.78 7.00
CA ALA A 70 13.28 24.70 7.81
C ALA A 70 13.58 24.65 9.33
N GLY A 71 14.51 23.80 9.75
CA GLY A 71 15.02 23.75 11.13
C GLY A 71 14.24 22.87 12.11
N TYR A 72 13.19 22.18 11.67
CA TYR A 72 12.40 21.24 12.50
C TYR A 72 12.52 19.78 12.03
N GLY A 73 13.50 19.47 11.19
CA GLY A 73 13.73 18.12 10.67
C GLY A 73 14.31 17.14 11.69
N PRO A 74 14.59 15.91 11.25
CA PRO A 74 15.07 14.84 12.13
C PRO A 74 16.49 15.11 12.66
N LEU A 75 16.78 14.59 13.84
CA LEU A 75 18.14 14.50 14.36
C LEU A 75 18.96 13.51 13.51
N LYS A 76 20.21 13.87 13.23
CA LYS A 76 21.16 13.02 12.50
C LYS A 76 21.97 12.17 13.51
N GLY A 77 22.50 11.03 13.07
CA GLY A 77 23.24 10.10 13.94
C GLY A 77 22.42 8.85 14.27
N THR A 78 22.44 8.37 15.51
CA THR A 78 21.78 7.09 15.90
C THR A 78 20.28 7.23 16.20
N ALA A 79 19.66 8.37 15.90
CA ALA A 79 18.23 8.56 16.11
C ALA A 79 17.43 7.62 15.21
N THR A 80 16.48 6.90 15.81
CA THR A 80 15.58 5.97 15.13
C THR A 80 14.16 6.23 15.59
N THR A 81 13.21 6.22 14.67
CA THR A 81 11.78 6.41 14.98
C THR A 81 10.94 5.79 13.89
N THR A 82 9.69 5.46 14.23
CA THR A 82 8.73 4.91 13.27
C THR A 82 7.57 5.86 13.09
N ILE A 83 7.08 5.94 11.86
CA ILE A 83 5.91 6.75 11.48
C ILE A 83 4.83 5.80 10.99
N ALA A 84 3.80 5.60 11.81
CA ALA A 84 2.60 4.86 11.45
C ALA A 84 1.57 5.82 10.84
N ILE A 85 0.95 5.45 9.73
CA ILE A 85 -0.04 6.26 9.05
C ILE A 85 -1.27 5.41 8.77
N GLU A 86 -2.41 5.86 9.30
CA GLU A 86 -3.69 5.17 9.23
C GLU A 86 -4.68 6.04 8.47
N ILE A 87 -5.17 5.51 7.35
CA ILE A 87 -6.02 6.25 6.42
C ILE A 87 -7.42 5.68 6.49
N SER A 88 -8.39 6.53 6.83
CA SER A 88 -9.80 6.16 6.87
C SER A 88 -10.67 7.31 6.38
N GLY A 89 -11.53 7.03 5.39
CA GLY A 89 -12.39 8.04 4.78
C GLY A 89 -11.62 9.22 4.16
N GLY A 90 -10.37 8.99 3.71
CA GLY A 90 -9.49 10.04 3.18
C GLY A 90 -8.85 10.95 4.24
N THR A 91 -9.06 10.66 5.53
CA THR A 91 -8.33 11.30 6.63
C THR A 91 -7.07 10.50 6.93
N TRP A 92 -5.94 11.18 6.94
CA TRP A 92 -4.62 10.64 7.20
C TRP A 92 -4.26 10.91 8.65
N ASN A 93 -4.18 9.87 9.47
CA ASN A 93 -3.73 9.97 10.86
C ASN A 93 -2.28 9.49 10.93
N VAL A 94 -1.37 10.36 11.30
CA VAL A 94 0.06 10.07 11.41
C VAL A 94 0.42 9.98 12.89
N THR A 95 1.09 8.90 13.27
CA THR A 95 1.63 8.67 14.61
C THR A 95 3.14 8.50 14.53
N VAL A 96 3.86 9.24 15.35
CA VAL A 96 5.33 9.18 15.45
C VAL A 96 5.69 8.57 16.80
N SER A 97 6.37 7.43 16.78
CA SER A 97 6.65 6.66 18.00
C SER A 97 7.64 7.35 18.94
N ASP A 98 8.65 8.03 18.39
CA ASP A 98 9.57 8.87 19.13
C ASP A 98 9.68 10.27 18.49
N PRO A 99 8.90 11.26 18.96
CA PRO A 99 9.02 12.65 18.51
C PRO A 99 10.33 13.32 18.92
N THR A 100 11.06 12.77 19.90
CA THR A 100 12.36 13.32 20.33
C THR A 100 13.48 13.04 19.32
N ALA A 101 13.23 12.16 18.34
CA ALA A 101 14.08 11.96 17.18
C ALA A 101 14.11 13.17 16.21
N PHE A 102 13.39 14.26 16.51
CA PHE A 102 13.32 15.47 15.70
C PHE A 102 13.80 16.71 16.47
N LYS A 103 14.28 17.72 15.74
CA LYS A 103 14.72 19.00 16.31
C LYS A 103 13.55 19.70 17.02
N THR A 104 13.84 20.31 18.16
CA THR A 104 12.88 21.06 18.98
C THR A 104 13.34 22.52 19.13
N GLY A 105 12.44 23.41 19.55
CA GLY A 105 12.74 24.84 19.79
C GLY A 105 12.38 25.78 18.64
N ASN A 106 11.82 25.27 17.55
CA ASN A 106 11.28 26.05 16.45
C ASN A 106 9.76 26.30 16.64
N ALA A 107 9.19 27.24 15.88
CA ALA A 107 7.75 27.51 15.87
C ALA A 107 6.92 26.31 15.36
N ILE A 108 7.55 25.42 14.60
CA ILE A 108 6.99 24.13 14.17
C ILE A 108 7.70 23.03 14.97
N THR A 109 6.92 22.11 15.54
CA THR A 109 7.41 21.01 16.38
C THR A 109 6.75 19.69 16.02
N TRP A 110 7.48 18.59 16.14
CA TRP A 110 6.91 17.24 16.03
C TRP A 110 6.17 16.86 17.31
N THR A 111 5.02 16.22 17.15
CA THR A 111 4.26 15.64 18.24
C THR A 111 3.97 14.17 17.95
N ALA A 112 3.52 13.42 18.96
CA ALA A 112 3.24 11.99 18.82
C ALA A 112 2.16 11.67 17.78
N SER A 113 1.25 12.61 17.49
CA SER A 113 0.14 12.40 16.58
C SER A 113 -0.21 13.66 15.79
N GLY A 114 -0.64 13.46 14.55
CA GLY A 114 -1.18 14.51 13.71
C GLY A 114 -2.17 13.97 12.70
N THR A 115 -2.98 14.85 12.11
CA THR A 115 -4.03 14.50 11.16
C THR A 115 -4.04 15.46 9.98
N GLY A 116 -4.48 14.96 8.83
CA GLY A 116 -4.57 15.75 7.62
C GLY A 116 -5.57 15.18 6.63
N THR A 117 -6.14 16.08 5.83
CA THR A 117 -7.01 15.75 4.69
C THR A 117 -6.55 16.54 3.48
N ALA A 118 -6.77 16.01 2.28
CA ALA A 118 -6.42 16.70 1.04
C ALA A 118 -7.08 18.09 0.97
N GLY A 119 -6.31 19.10 0.60
CA GLY A 119 -6.76 20.49 0.49
C GLY A 119 -6.81 21.27 1.81
N ALA A 120 -6.38 20.68 2.93
CA ALA A 120 -6.27 21.42 4.19
C ALA A 120 -5.20 22.52 4.11
N THR A 121 -5.43 23.64 4.80
CA THR A 121 -4.50 24.77 4.81
C THR A 121 -3.27 24.47 5.68
N LYS A 122 -2.08 24.62 5.11
CA LYS A 122 -0.79 24.41 5.82
C LYS A 122 -0.32 25.66 6.57
N VAL A 123 -0.80 26.85 6.19
CA VAL A 123 -0.41 28.12 6.82
C VAL A 123 -0.89 28.17 8.26
N GLY A 124 0.02 28.47 9.18
CA GLY A 124 -0.28 28.57 10.62
C GLY A 124 -0.30 27.23 11.36
N VAL A 125 -0.11 26.11 10.68
CA VAL A 125 0.06 24.80 11.33
C VAL A 125 1.43 24.74 12.00
N THR A 126 1.44 24.48 13.30
CA THR A 126 2.67 24.41 14.12
C THR A 126 3.08 22.97 14.45
N ASN A 127 2.23 21.99 14.18
CA ASN A 127 2.55 20.57 14.36
C ASN A 127 3.10 19.99 13.06
N ALA A 128 4.36 19.57 13.07
CA ALA A 128 5.00 18.94 11.90
C ALA A 128 4.30 17.64 11.49
N THR A 129 3.72 16.92 12.45
CA THR A 129 3.00 15.67 12.20
C THR A 129 1.70 15.92 11.41
N ASP A 130 1.01 17.04 11.66
CA ASP A 130 -0.13 17.49 10.85
C ASP A 130 0.32 17.90 9.44
N LEU A 131 1.44 18.63 9.34
CA LEU A 131 2.00 19.04 8.04
C LEU A 131 2.36 17.83 7.17
N LEU A 132 2.94 16.78 7.74
CA LEU A 132 3.21 15.53 7.04
C LEU A 132 1.91 14.87 6.57
N ALA A 133 0.91 14.77 7.45
CA ALA A 133 -0.38 14.19 7.13
C ALA A 133 -1.07 14.92 5.98
N ILE A 134 -1.12 16.26 6.02
CA ILE A 134 -1.71 17.08 4.95
C ILE A 134 -0.90 16.93 3.65
N ASN A 135 0.43 16.93 3.72
CA ASN A 135 1.29 16.78 2.55
C ASN A 135 1.05 15.45 1.83
N LEU A 136 1.01 14.34 2.57
CA LEU A 136 0.73 13.03 1.99
C LEU A 136 -0.71 12.94 1.46
N ALA A 137 -1.69 13.50 2.17
CA ALA A 137 -3.07 13.52 1.71
C ALA A 137 -3.24 14.29 0.39
N ASP A 138 -2.53 15.42 0.22
CA ASP A 138 -2.52 16.19 -1.03
C ASP A 138 -1.89 15.43 -2.20
N LEU A 139 -0.86 14.62 -1.93
CA LEU A 139 -0.14 13.83 -2.94
C LEU A 139 -0.91 12.57 -3.36
N PHE A 140 -1.68 12.00 -2.44
CA PHE A 140 -2.46 10.78 -2.65
C PHE A 140 -3.96 11.01 -2.40
N PRO A 141 -4.61 11.96 -3.10
CA PRO A 141 -5.98 12.37 -2.80
C PRO A 141 -7.03 11.27 -3.08
N SER A 142 -6.67 10.30 -3.91
CA SER A 142 -7.54 9.16 -4.25
C SER A 142 -7.50 8.03 -3.21
N VAL A 143 -6.56 8.06 -2.26
CA VAL A 143 -6.43 7.01 -1.24
C VAL A 143 -7.38 7.33 -0.09
N SER A 144 -8.47 6.58 -0.01
CA SER A 144 -9.48 6.73 1.03
C SER A 144 -9.31 5.76 2.20
N ASN A 145 -8.56 4.67 2.01
CA ASN A 145 -8.29 3.63 3.00
C ASN A 145 -6.90 3.06 2.81
N GLY A 146 -6.20 2.77 3.89
CA GLY A 146 -4.90 2.12 3.86
C GLY A 146 -4.14 2.22 5.18
N ALA A 147 -3.13 1.38 5.32
CA ALA A 147 -2.17 1.43 6.42
C ALA A 147 -0.76 1.50 5.86
N ILE A 148 0.03 2.41 6.40
CA ILE A 148 1.45 2.58 6.08
C ILE A 148 2.21 2.56 7.40
N ASN A 149 3.38 1.93 7.41
CA ASN A 149 4.35 2.15 8.46
C ASN A 149 5.70 2.43 7.83
N ALA A 150 6.46 3.34 8.42
CA ALA A 150 7.75 3.79 7.89
C ALA A 150 8.81 3.80 9.00
N ASN A 151 10.00 3.30 8.67
CA ASN A 151 11.18 3.39 9.51
C ASN A 151 12.01 4.60 9.13
N VAL A 152 12.37 5.41 10.11
CA VAL A 152 13.24 6.57 9.95
C VAL A 152 14.50 6.34 10.77
N ILE A 153 15.63 6.29 10.10
CA ILE A 153 16.95 6.10 10.69
C ILE A 153 17.85 7.26 10.29
N SER A 154 18.53 7.87 11.25
CA SER A 154 19.50 8.95 11.02
C SER A 154 18.92 10.14 10.22
N GLY A 155 17.62 10.34 10.32
CA GLY A 155 16.88 11.38 9.62
C GLY A 155 16.61 11.13 8.14
N SER A 156 16.54 9.88 7.73
CA SER A 156 16.03 9.42 6.44
C SER A 156 15.05 8.27 6.63
N CYS A 157 13.97 8.25 5.86
CA CYS A 157 13.04 7.14 5.78
C CYS A 157 13.70 5.96 5.02
N THR A 158 14.11 4.92 5.74
CA THR A 158 14.91 3.80 5.22
C THR A 158 14.08 2.61 4.78
N ALA A 159 12.91 2.40 5.38
CA ALA A 159 11.97 1.36 5.00
C ALA A 159 10.52 1.85 5.12
N VAL A 160 9.65 1.34 4.27
CA VAL A 160 8.20 1.56 4.31
C VAL A 160 7.50 0.27 3.91
N TRP A 161 6.42 -0.05 4.60
CA TRP A 161 5.41 -0.96 4.05
C TRP A 161 4.05 -0.28 3.93
N TYR A 162 3.26 -0.74 2.97
CA TYR A 162 1.94 -0.22 2.66
C TYR A 162 0.96 -1.36 2.38
N THR A 163 -0.27 -1.22 2.84
CA THR A 163 -1.39 -2.06 2.38
C THR A 163 -2.65 -1.23 2.20
N ALA A 164 -3.43 -1.55 1.17
CA ALA A 164 -4.78 -1.04 0.98
C ALA A 164 -5.84 -1.87 1.72
N ASP A 165 -5.47 -3.07 2.18
CA ASP A 165 -6.40 -4.10 2.65
C ASP A 165 -6.77 -3.92 4.14
N ALA A 166 -6.11 -2.99 4.83
CA ALA A 166 -6.37 -2.60 6.22
C ALA A 166 -6.34 -1.08 6.37
N SER A 167 -7.01 -0.55 7.39
CA SER A 167 -7.05 0.88 7.70
C SER A 167 -6.17 1.26 8.90
N THR A 168 -5.65 0.26 9.62
CA THR A 168 -4.80 0.45 10.81
C THR A 168 -3.54 -0.39 10.71
N VAL A 169 -2.45 0.11 11.28
CA VAL A 169 -1.16 -0.60 11.28
C VAL A 169 -1.24 -1.87 12.12
N ALA A 170 -1.94 -1.79 13.26
CA ALA A 170 -2.09 -2.92 14.19
C ALA A 170 -2.89 -4.10 13.63
N ALA A 171 -3.74 -3.89 12.62
CA ALA A 171 -4.49 -4.97 11.99
C ALA A 171 -3.63 -5.88 11.11
N VAL A 172 -2.44 -5.42 10.70
CA VAL A 172 -1.56 -6.14 9.76
C VAL A 172 -0.52 -6.96 10.54
N THR A 173 -0.97 -8.02 11.21
CA THR A 173 -0.14 -8.82 12.15
C THR A 173 1.03 -9.59 11.51
N GLY A 174 0.99 -9.83 10.20
CA GLY A 174 2.07 -10.47 9.44
C GLY A 174 2.96 -9.52 8.62
N ALA A 175 2.89 -8.20 8.84
CA ALA A 175 3.75 -7.25 8.12
C ALA A 175 5.23 -7.33 8.58
N PRO A 176 6.20 -6.99 7.70
CA PRO A 176 7.61 -6.93 8.09
C PRO A 176 7.86 -5.94 9.22
N GLY A 177 8.58 -6.40 10.26
CA GLY A 177 9.08 -5.54 11.33
C GLY A 177 10.29 -4.73 10.89
N PHE A 178 10.53 -3.61 11.56
CA PHE A 178 11.71 -2.77 11.34
C PHE A 178 12.88 -3.16 12.23
N GLY A 179 14.10 -2.87 11.77
CA GLY A 179 15.31 -3.10 12.56
C GLY A 179 15.28 -2.28 13.85
N ALA A 180 15.83 -2.85 14.93
CA ALA A 180 15.89 -2.21 16.24
C ALA A 180 17.09 -1.25 16.40
N ASP A 181 17.91 -1.11 15.36
CA ASP A 181 19.14 -0.33 15.37
C ASP A 181 19.20 0.66 14.20
N ALA A 182 20.21 1.52 14.22
CA ALA A 182 20.41 2.55 13.21
C ALA A 182 21.09 2.05 11.92
N GLN A 183 21.17 0.73 11.69
CA GLN A 183 21.86 0.13 10.55
C GLN A 183 20.90 -0.69 9.67
N HIS A 184 19.93 -1.35 10.29
CA HIS A 184 19.02 -2.25 9.61
C HIS A 184 17.65 -1.59 9.38
N ALA A 185 17.26 -1.44 8.11
CA ALA A 185 15.96 -0.89 7.75
C ALA A 185 14.82 -1.85 8.15
N TRP A 186 15.03 -3.15 7.94
CA TRP A 186 14.12 -4.25 8.27
C TRP A 186 14.67 -5.09 9.42
N ALA A 187 13.80 -5.73 10.20
CA ALA A 187 14.21 -6.64 11.29
C ALA A 187 14.86 -7.92 10.75
N THR A 188 14.38 -8.38 9.60
CA THR A 188 14.85 -9.58 8.90
C THR A 188 14.80 -9.34 7.41
N ASP A 189 15.89 -9.66 6.70
CA ASP A 189 15.97 -9.63 5.23
C ASP A 189 16.82 -10.83 4.77
N PRO A 190 16.27 -11.80 4.01
CA PRO A 190 14.91 -11.83 3.44
C PRO A 190 13.80 -12.11 4.48
N PHE A 191 12.53 -11.85 4.10
CA PHE A 191 11.35 -11.99 4.99
C PHE A 191 10.50 -13.22 4.64
N ALA A 192 9.96 -13.90 5.64
CA ALA A 192 9.30 -15.20 5.47
C ALA A 192 7.90 -15.15 4.80
N TRP A 193 7.26 -13.98 4.68
CA TRP A 193 5.92 -13.80 4.07
C TRP A 193 4.92 -14.92 4.45
N ASP A 194 4.16 -15.44 3.49
CA ASP A 194 3.29 -16.63 3.63
C ASP A 194 4.00 -17.95 3.25
N ASN A 195 5.33 -17.94 3.09
CA ASN A 195 6.16 -19.03 2.56
C ASN A 195 5.86 -19.44 1.09
N SER A 196 5.16 -18.60 0.33
CA SER A 196 4.77 -18.91 -1.06
C SER A 196 4.95 -17.71 -2.00
N THR A 197 4.54 -16.52 -1.58
CA THR A 197 4.45 -15.32 -2.41
C THR A 197 4.89 -14.10 -1.61
N ALA A 198 6.00 -13.48 -2.04
CA ALA A 198 6.42 -12.20 -1.48
C ALA A 198 5.32 -11.15 -1.65
N GLY A 199 5.08 -10.36 -0.61
CA GLY A 199 4.01 -9.37 -0.58
C GLY A 199 2.67 -9.88 -0.04
N ILE A 200 2.56 -11.17 0.33
CA ILE A 200 1.36 -11.73 0.95
C ILE A 200 1.68 -12.14 2.37
N THR A 201 0.95 -11.55 3.32
CA THR A 201 1.07 -11.90 4.74
C THR A 201 0.36 -13.22 5.02
N THR A 202 0.69 -13.86 6.14
CA THR A 202 -0.02 -15.07 6.62
C THR A 202 -1.53 -14.85 6.82
N ASP A 203 -1.94 -13.60 7.04
CA ASP A 203 -3.33 -13.19 7.23
C ASP A 203 -4.05 -12.89 5.90
N GLY A 204 -3.35 -13.03 4.77
CA GLY A 204 -3.87 -12.82 3.41
C GLY A 204 -3.86 -11.37 2.92
N PHE A 205 -3.34 -10.43 3.70
CA PHE A 205 -3.16 -9.04 3.26
C PHE A 205 -2.09 -8.94 2.19
N THR A 206 -2.36 -8.13 1.17
CA THR A 206 -1.36 -7.70 0.19
C THR A 206 -0.60 -6.49 0.73
N VAL A 207 0.70 -6.66 0.95
CA VAL A 207 1.59 -5.65 1.52
C VAL A 207 2.71 -5.36 0.53
N GLY A 208 2.84 -4.09 0.16
CA GLY A 208 3.98 -3.58 -0.58
C GLY A 208 5.08 -3.12 0.36
N THR A 209 6.34 -3.24 -0.05
CA THR A 209 7.54 -2.86 0.72
C THR A 209 8.48 -2.01 -0.11
N ALA A 210 9.17 -1.07 0.54
CA ALA A 210 10.23 -0.26 -0.04
C ALA A 210 11.35 -0.10 1.01
N PRO A 211 12.59 -0.58 0.77
CA PRO A 211 12.98 -1.41 -0.36
C PRO A 211 12.20 -2.74 -0.39
N VAL A 212 12.06 -3.32 -1.60
CA VAL A 212 11.27 -4.54 -1.82
C VAL A 212 11.94 -5.74 -1.14
N LEU A 213 11.21 -6.41 -0.26
CA LEU A 213 11.66 -7.64 0.40
C LEU A 213 11.41 -8.86 -0.48
N SER A 214 12.41 -9.74 -0.62
CA SER A 214 12.24 -11.04 -1.28
C SER A 214 11.61 -12.07 -0.35
N LEU A 215 11.15 -13.17 -0.94
CA LEU A 215 10.73 -14.36 -0.21
C LEU A 215 11.96 -15.03 0.43
N GLY A 216 11.88 -15.27 1.74
CA GLY A 216 12.89 -16.00 2.52
C GLY A 216 12.81 -17.51 2.40
#